data_AF-A0A382A6R8-F1
#
_entry.id   AF-A0A382A6R8-F1
#
_cell.length_a   1.000
_cell.length_b   1.000
_cell.length_c   1.000
_cell.angle_alpha   90.00
_cell.angle_beta   90.00
_cell.angle_gamma   90.00
#
_symmetry.space_group_name_H-M   'P 1'
#
loop_
_entity.id
_entity.type
_entity.pdbx_description
1 polymer ?
#
loop_
_entity_poly.entity_id
_entity_poly.type
_entity_poly.pdbx_seq_one_letter_code
_entity_poly.pdbx_strand_id
1 'polypeptide(L)'
;MFGGNSSERDISLISGEAVYNGLKIKGVNAHLIDTKEPFIKRLLDEKFNSAWIALHGADGEDGKIQSLLELSDIPFTGSRTLSCSLTMNKLFTKKMLTANNHQTP
;
A
#
# COMPACT_ATOMS: atom_id res chain seq x y z
N MET A 1 6.76 -1.54 3.04
CA MET A 1 5.64 -1.89 3.95
C MET A 1 5.03 -3.18 3.45
N PHE A 2 4.82 -4.16 4.34
CA PHE A 2 4.42 -5.53 3.99
C PHE A 2 3.71 -6.19 5.18
N GLY A 3 3.34 -7.46 5.06
CA GLY A 3 2.58 -8.18 6.09
C GLY A 3 1.16 -7.66 6.23
N GLY A 4 0.84 -7.09 7.39
CA GLY A 4 -0.50 -6.58 7.72
C GLY A 4 -1.45 -7.65 8.29
N ASN A 5 -2.73 -7.30 8.41
CA ASN A 5 -3.78 -8.13 9.04
C ASN A 5 -4.79 -8.73 8.04
N SER A 6 -4.62 -8.48 6.74
CA SER A 6 -5.54 -8.99 5.71
C SER A 6 -5.45 -10.51 5.56
N SER A 7 -6.46 -11.12 4.93
CA SER A 7 -6.42 -12.52 4.52
C SER A 7 -5.31 -12.84 3.51
N GLU A 8 -4.67 -11.83 2.94
CA GLU A 8 -3.62 -11.94 1.92
C GLU A 8 -2.21 -11.68 2.51
N ARG A 9 -2.09 -11.70 3.84
CA ARG A 9 -0.84 -11.47 4.58
C ARG A 9 0.34 -12.29 4.04
N ASP A 10 0.16 -13.58 3.78
CA ASP A 10 1.27 -14.44 3.36
C ASP A 10 1.85 -14.00 2.01
N ILE A 11 0.99 -13.58 1.08
CA ILE A 11 1.40 -13.02 -0.21
C ILE A 11 2.07 -11.66 -0.04
N SER A 12 1.59 -10.85 0.90
CA SER A 12 2.21 -9.58 1.28
C SER A 12 3.61 -9.76 1.87
N LEU A 13 3.83 -10.77 2.72
CA LEU A 13 5.15 -11.11 3.24
C LEU A 13 6.12 -11.49 2.11
N ILE A 14 5.72 -12.42 1.24
CA ILE A 14 6.52 -12.87 0.09
C ILE A 14 6.88 -11.68 -0.83
N SER A 15 5.87 -10.86 -1.17
CA SER A 15 6.06 -9.69 -2.04
C SER A 15 7.01 -8.68 -1.41
N GLY A 16 6.83 -8.39 -0.11
CA GLY A 16 7.68 -7.44 0.62
C GLY A 16 9.13 -7.89 0.72
N GLU A 17 9.38 -9.18 0.97
CA GLU A 17 10.73 -9.75 0.98
C GLU A 17 11.39 -9.67 -0.40
N ALA A 18 10.67 -10.01 -1.47
CA ALA A 18 11.19 -9.92 -2.83
C ALA A 18 11.60 -8.48 -3.20
N VAL A 19 10.74 -7.50 -2.89
CA VAL A 19 11.03 -6.07 -3.09
C VAL A 19 12.24 -5.63 -2.25
N TYR A 20 12.27 -5.99 -0.97
CA TYR A 20 13.37 -5.62 -0.07
C TYR A 20 14.72 -6.15 -0.57
N ASN A 21 14.78 -7.42 -0.99
CA ASN A 21 15.98 -8.02 -1.53
C ASN A 21 16.43 -7.32 -2.82
N GLY A 22 15.49 -7.00 -3.72
CA GLY A 22 15.79 -6.23 -4.94
C GLY A 22 16.37 -4.84 -4.64
N LEU A 23 15.79 -4.11 -3.68
CA LEU A 23 16.27 -2.80 -3.24
C LEU A 23 17.66 -2.88 -2.58
N LYS A 24 17.88 -3.89 -1.72
CA LYS A 24 19.17 -4.14 -1.07
C LYS A 24 20.29 -4.43 -2.08
N ILE A 25 20.02 -5.25 -3.10
CA ILE A 25 20.99 -5.54 -4.18
C ILE A 25 21.42 -4.26 -4.92
N LYS A 26 20.52 -3.28 -5.02
CA LYS A 26 20.81 -1.97 -5.63
C LYS A 26 21.46 -0.97 -4.66
N GLY A 27 21.80 -1.38 -3.45
CA GLY A 27 22.43 -0.51 -2.44
C GLY A 27 21.48 0.49 -1.80
N VAL A 28 20.17 0.33 -1.96
CA VAL A 28 19.19 1.19 -1.30
C VAL A 28 19.16 0.87 0.20
N ASN A 29 19.16 1.90 1.05
CA ASN A 29 18.93 1.74 2.49
C ASN A 29 17.45 1.45 2.76
N ALA A 30 17.02 0.23 2.42
CA ALA A 30 15.66 -0.23 2.60
C ALA A 30 15.46 -0.86 4.00
N HIS A 31 14.26 -0.68 4.54
CA HIS A 31 13.84 -1.28 5.80
C HIS A 31 12.47 -1.96 5.61
N LEU A 32 12.31 -3.15 6.19
CA LEU A 32 10.99 -3.79 6.28
C LEU A 32 10.19 -3.21 7.45
N ILE A 33 8.90 -2.97 7.19
CA ILE A 33 7.92 -2.48 8.17
C ILE A 33 6.66 -3.33 7.99
N ASP A 34 6.44 -4.27 8.91
CA ASP A 34 5.21 -5.05 8.98
C ASP A 34 4.12 -4.20 9.63
N THR A 35 3.01 -3.97 8.94
CA THR A 35 1.93 -3.12 9.47
C THR A 35 1.03 -3.83 10.47
N LYS A 36 1.25 -5.13 10.72
CA LYS A 36 0.62 -5.85 11.83
C LYS A 36 1.10 -5.35 13.18
N GLU A 37 2.37 -4.98 13.28
CA GLU A 37 2.97 -4.48 14.51
C GLU A 37 2.83 -2.96 14.63
N PRO A 38 2.87 -2.37 15.85
CA PRO A 38 2.85 -0.92 16.01
C PRO A 38 4.00 -0.24 15.25
N PHE A 39 3.69 0.45 14.14
CA PHE A 39 4.69 1.00 13.24
C PHE A 39 4.65 2.52 13.06
N ILE A 40 3.54 3.18 13.40
CA ILE A 40 3.32 4.61 13.11
C ILE A 40 4.40 5.49 13.75
N LYS A 41 4.72 5.25 15.03
CA LYS A 41 5.77 6.01 15.72
C LYS A 41 7.12 5.87 15.01
N ARG A 42 7.48 4.64 14.63
CA ARG A 42 8.71 4.35 13.88
C ARG A 42 8.75 5.06 12.54
N LEU A 43 7.63 5.03 11.81
CA LEU A 43 7.49 5.70 10.51
C LEU A 43 7.75 7.21 10.60
N LEU A 44 7.23 7.86 11.64
CA LEU A 44 7.39 9.30 11.87
C LEU A 44 8.78 9.68 12.41
N ASP A 45 9.35 8.86 13.30
CA ASP A 45 10.65 9.12 13.92
C ASP A 45 11.83 8.90 12.95
N GLU A 46 11.78 7.84 12.13
CA GLU A 46 12.89 7.46 11.24
C GLU A 46 12.98 8.29 9.95
N LYS A 47 12.02 9.19 9.68
CA LYS A 47 12.02 10.14 8.55
C LYS A 47 12.33 9.49 7.19
N PHE A 48 11.57 8.45 6.83
CA PHE A 48 11.72 7.77 5.54
C PHE A 48 11.50 8.71 4.35
N ASN A 49 12.37 8.63 3.33
CA ASN A 49 12.24 9.45 2.12
C ASN A 49 11.10 8.98 1.20
N SER A 50 10.75 7.69 1.26
CA SER A 50 9.62 7.13 0.53
C SER A 50 9.22 5.76 1.11
N ALA A 51 8.01 5.31 0.78
CA ALA A 51 7.50 4.00 1.14
C ALA A 51 7.15 3.18 -0.11
N TRP A 52 7.68 1.96 -0.19
CA TRP A 52 7.17 0.95 -1.11
C TRP A 52 6.03 0.17 -0.45
N ILE A 53 4.84 0.18 -1.05
CA ILE A 53 3.67 -0.55 -0.56
C ILE A 53 3.65 -1.93 -1.22
N ALA A 54 3.93 -2.96 -0.44
CA ALA A 54 3.81 -4.37 -0.83
C ALA A 54 2.74 -5.10 0.02
N LEU A 55 1.78 -4.33 0.54
CA LEU A 55 0.61 -4.84 1.24
C LEU A 55 -0.43 -5.31 0.21
N HIS A 56 -1.16 -6.36 0.55
CA HIS A 56 -2.25 -6.92 -0.27
C HIS A 56 -3.55 -6.94 0.52
N GLY A 57 -4.66 -6.66 -0.15
CA GLY A 57 -5.99 -6.69 0.44
C GLY A 57 -6.36 -5.45 1.27
N ALA A 58 -7.39 -5.62 2.09
CA ALA A 58 -7.87 -4.57 3.00
C ALA A 58 -6.73 -4.11 3.92
N ASP A 59 -6.64 -2.80 4.18
CA ASP A 59 -5.52 -2.08 4.83
C ASP A 59 -4.32 -1.73 3.92
N GLY A 60 -4.11 -2.44 2.80
CA GLY A 60 -3.05 -2.14 1.84
C GLY A 60 -3.52 -1.43 0.58
N GLU A 61 -4.70 -1.81 0.08
CA GLU A 61 -5.19 -1.42 -1.24
C GLU A 61 -6.47 -0.57 -1.19
N ASP A 62 -6.99 -0.30 0.01
CA ASP A 62 -8.29 0.37 0.24
C ASP A 62 -8.18 1.87 0.55
N GLY A 63 -6.97 2.42 0.55
CA GLY A 63 -6.71 3.84 0.80
C GLY A 63 -6.26 4.18 2.23
N LYS A 64 -6.33 3.25 3.19
CA LYS A 64 -5.94 3.54 4.59
C LYS A 64 -4.47 3.89 4.73
N ILE A 65 -3.58 3.03 4.24
CA ILE A 65 -2.13 3.26 4.35
C ILE A 65 -1.68 4.45 3.49
N GLN A 66 -2.32 4.63 2.33
CA GLN A 66 -2.12 5.78 1.45
C GLN A 66 -2.44 7.08 2.20
N SER A 67 -3.58 7.12 2.91
CA SER A 67 -3.98 8.30 3.68
C SER A 67 -2.96 8.65 4.76
N LEU A 68 -2.47 7.64 5.48
CA LEU A 68 -1.44 7.84 6.51
C LEU A 68 -0.16 8.42 5.91
N LEU A 69 0.28 7.88 4.77
CA LEU A 69 1.50 8.33 4.09
C LEU A 69 1.34 9.73 3.49
N GLU A 70 0.18 10.05 2.90
CA GLU A 70 -0.17 11.40 2.43
C GLU A 70 -0.15 12.41 3.58
N LEU A 71 -0.77 12.10 4.71
CA LEU A 71 -0.79 12.98 5.90
C LEU A 71 0.59 13.13 6.57
N SER A 72 1.48 12.17 6.35
CA SER A 72 2.84 12.18 6.90
C SER A 72 3.86 12.78 5.92
N ASP A 73 3.42 13.30 4.77
CA ASP A 73 4.28 13.80 3.69
C ASP A 73 5.34 12.77 3.24
N ILE A 74 5.02 11.47 3.27
CA ILE A 74 5.91 10.40 2.82
C ILE A 74 5.49 9.96 1.41
N PRO A 75 6.29 10.23 0.37
CA PRO A 75 6.02 9.72 -0.98
C PRO A 75 5.91 8.20 -1.01
N PHE A 76 5.02 7.65 -1.82
CA PHE A 76 4.84 6.19 -1.90
C PHE A 76 4.49 5.69 -3.30
N THR A 77 4.67 4.38 -3.50
CA THR A 77 4.35 3.70 -4.76
C THR A 77 2.85 3.42 -4.90
N GLY A 78 2.32 3.56 -6.11
CA GLY A 78 0.97 3.11 -6.46
C GLY A 78 -0.06 4.24 -6.55
N SER A 79 -1.34 3.88 -6.43
CA SER A 79 -2.46 4.81 -6.52
C SER A 79 -2.66 5.58 -5.22
N ARG A 80 -3.21 6.80 -5.32
CA ARG A 80 -3.54 7.65 -4.16
C ARG A 80 -4.78 7.18 -3.42
N THR A 81 -4.99 7.75 -2.23
CA THR A 81 -6.10 7.40 -1.31
C THR A 81 -7.44 7.25 -2.02
N LEU A 82 -7.90 8.30 -2.72
CA LEU A 82 -9.22 8.31 -3.36
C LEU A 82 -9.35 7.19 -4.41
N SER A 83 -8.32 7.02 -5.24
CA SER A 83 -8.31 5.99 -6.27
C SER A 83 -8.40 4.60 -5.64
N CYS A 84 -7.55 4.29 -4.65
CA CYS A 84 -7.58 3.02 -3.92
C CYS A 84 -8.94 2.73 -3.27
N SER A 85 -9.49 3.69 -2.53
CA SER A 85 -10.77 3.55 -1.85
C SER A 85 -11.94 3.32 -2.81
N LEU A 86 -11.93 3.98 -3.98
CA LEU A 86 -12.95 3.77 -5.01
C LEU A 86 -12.76 2.41 -5.68
N THR A 87 -11.54 2.06 -6.09
CA THR A 87 -11.30 0.87 -6.90
C THR A 87 -11.48 -0.43 -6.13
N MET A 88 -11.20 -0.42 -4.83
CA MET A 88 -11.41 -1.59 -3.95
C MET A 88 -12.90 -1.89 -3.74
N ASN A 89 -13.76 -0.87 -3.85
CA ASN A 89 -15.21 -1.06 -3.82
C ASN A 89 -15.76 -1.36 -5.22
N LYS A 90 -15.94 -2.65 -5.52
CA LYS A 90 -16.47 -3.12 -6.81
C LYS A 90 -17.77 -2.42 -7.24
N LEU A 91 -18.67 -2.12 -6.31
CA LEU A 91 -19.92 -1.43 -6.64
C LEU A 91 -19.66 -0.01 -7.16
N PHE A 92 -18.81 0.77 -6.47
CA PHE A 92 -18.46 2.12 -6.91
C PHE A 92 -17.62 2.11 -8.18
N THR A 93 -16.66 1.19 -8.30
CA THR A 93 -15.88 0.99 -9.54
C THR A 93 -16.80 0.78 -10.72
N LYS A 94 -17.76 -0.15 -10.63
CA LYS A 94 -18.72 -0.42 -11.71
C LYS A 94 -19.57 0.80 -12.05
N LYS A 95 -20.07 1.52 -11.03
CA LYS A 95 -20.83 2.76 -11.25
C LYS A 95 -20.02 3.81 -12.00
N MET A 96 -18.75 3.99 -11.63
CA MET A 96 -17.84 4.93 -12.30
C MET A 96 -17.54 4.51 -13.74
N LEU A 97 -17.32 3.22 -13.98
CA LEU A 97 -17.11 2.68 -15.33
C LEU A 97 -18.33 2.92 -16.22
N THR A 98 -19.53 2.53 -15.78
CA THR A 98 -20.76 2.73 -16.54
C THR A 98 -21.04 4.21 -16.81
N ALA A 99 -20.81 5.08 -15.83
CA ALA A 99 -20.97 6.54 -16.00
C ALA A 99 -20.00 7.13 -17.04
N ASN A 100 -18.88 6.46 -17.31
CA ASN A 100 -17.89 6.83 -18.31
C ASN A 100 -17.96 5.95 -19.58
N ASN A 101 -19.11 5.33 -19.86
CA ASN A 101 -19.35 4.50 -21.05
C ASN A 101 -18.44 3.27 -21.17
N HIS A 102 -17.89 2.77 -20.07
CA HIS A 102 -17.17 1.49 -20.04
C HIS A 102 -18.12 0.37 -19.62
N GLN A 103 -18.19 -0.69 -20.44
CA GLN A 103 -18.99 -1.87 -20.14
C GLN A 103 -18.35 -2.68 -19.01
N THR A 104 -19.17 -3.11 -18.06
CA THR A 104 -18.80 -4.05 -16.99
C THR A 104 -19.94 -5.07 -16.83
N PRO A 105 -19.63 -6.34 -16.51
CA PRO A 105 -20.65 -7.30 -16.07
C PRO A 105 -21.42 -6.79 -14.85
#